data_AF-A0A846YWV5-F1
#
_entry.id   AF-A0A846YWV5-F1
#
_cell.length_a   1.000
_cell.length_b   1.000
_cell.length_c   1.000
_cell.angle_alpha   90.00
_cell.angle_beta   90.00
_cell.angle_gamma   90.00
#
_symmetry.space_group_name_H-M   'P 1'
#
loop_
_entity.id
_entity.type
_entity.pdbx_description
1 polymer ?
#
loop_
_entity_poly.entity_id
_entity_poly.type
_entity_poly.pdbx_seq_one_letter_code
_entity_poly.pdbx_strand_id
1 'polypeptide(L)' 'MNLRAFEWDALPRLMSRAEGVLKVPKPTSRYVIVQAAWTFNGDRPTMMIYLSDEYGGGYLAVNQKGEVIKTVPSSS' A
#
# COMPACT_ATOMS: atom_id res chain seq x y z
N MET A 1 -15.56 7.65 7.00
CA MET A 1 -14.14 8.00 6.78
C MET A 1 -14.05 9.19 5.84
N ASN A 2 -13.16 10.15 6.11
CA ASN A 2 -12.86 11.24 5.19
C ASN A 2 -11.68 10.85 4.28
N LEU A 3 -11.92 10.68 2.97
CA LEU A 3 -10.86 10.36 2.01
C LEU A 3 -9.88 11.52 1.82
N ARG A 4 -10.30 12.78 1.99
CA ARG A 4 -9.42 13.96 1.85
C ARG A 4 -8.38 14.07 2.97
N ALA A 5 -8.53 13.29 4.03
CA ALA A 5 -7.56 13.27 5.13
C ALA A 5 -6.31 12.42 4.81
N PHE A 6 -6.29 11.72 3.68
CA PHE A 6 -5.09 11.02 3.22
C PHE A 6 -4.18 11.96 2.41
N GLU A 7 -2.88 11.82 2.60
CA GLU A 7 -1.83 12.47 1.81
C GLU A 7 -1.75 11.90 0.39
N TRP A 8 -2.76 12.17 -0.45
CA TRP A 8 -2.83 11.67 -1.83
C TRP A 8 -1.66 12.14 -2.69
N ASP A 9 -1.09 13.31 -2.41
CA ASP A 9 0.08 13.84 -3.12
C ASP A 9 1.34 13.01 -2.86
N ALA A 10 1.38 12.22 -1.78
CA ALA A 10 2.47 11.30 -1.52
C ALA A 10 2.39 10.02 -2.36
N LEU A 11 1.25 9.72 -2.98
CA LEU A 11 0.98 8.44 -3.65
C LEU A 11 2.02 8.09 -4.73
N PRO A 12 2.44 8.99 -5.64
CA PRO A 12 3.47 8.65 -6.63
C PRO A 12 4.79 8.17 -6.00
N ARG A 13 5.25 8.85 -4.93
CA ARG A 13 6.45 8.47 -4.19
C ARG A 13 6.27 7.14 -3.45
N LEU A 14 5.08 6.90 -2.90
CA LEU A 14 4.78 5.65 -2.21
C LEU A 14 4.68 4.47 -3.18
N MET A 15 4.15 4.67 -4.39
CA MET A 15 4.15 3.66 -5.46
C MET A 15 5.57 3.32 -5.90
N SER A 16 6.43 4.32 -6.11
CA SER A 16 7.86 4.09 -6.41
C SER A 16 8.56 3.32 -5.28
N ARG A 17 8.27 3.64 -4.01
CA ARG A 17 8.77 2.86 -2.87
C ARG A 17 8.27 1.42 -2.91
N ALA A 18 6.98 1.20 -3.19
CA ALA A 18 6.37 -0.13 -3.26
C ALA A 18 7.07 -1.01 -4.31
N GLU A 19 7.42 -0.47 -5.48
CA GLU A 19 8.15 -1.20 -6.53
C GLU A 19 9.51 -1.73 -6.03
N GLY A 20 10.20 -0.96 -5.18
CA GLY A 20 11.48 -1.38 -4.60
C GLY A 20 11.37 -2.38 -3.44
N VAL A 21 10.31 -2.32 -2.64
CA VAL A 21 10.22 -3.11 -1.39
C VAL A 21 9.32 -4.34 -1.47
N LEU A 22 8.38 -4.38 -2.43
CA LEU A 22 7.41 -5.47 -2.51
C LEU A 22 7.89 -6.69 -3.29
N LYS A 23 9.07 -6.62 -3.92
CA LYS A 23 9.71 -7.74 -4.62
C LYS A 23 8.80 -8.42 -5.65
N VAL A 24 8.01 -7.64 -6.36
CA VAL A 24 7.22 -8.10 -7.52
C VAL A 24 7.99 -7.69 -8.77
N PRO A 25 8.74 -8.58 -9.45
CA PRO A 25 9.69 -8.18 -10.49
C PRO A 25 9.04 -7.53 -11.71
N LYS A 26 7.85 -7.99 -12.09
CA LYS A 26 7.11 -7.51 -13.26
C LYS A 26 5.63 -7.33 -12.93
N PRO A 27 5.27 -6.34 -12.10
CA PRO A 27 3.88 -6.17 -11.68
C PRO A 27 3.01 -5.86 -12.90
N THR A 28 1.99 -6.70 -13.12
CA THR A 28 0.96 -6.50 -14.16
C THR A 28 -0.26 -5.78 -13.59
N SER A 29 -0.41 -5.75 -12.26
CA SER A 29 -1.47 -5.01 -11.57
C SER A 29 -0.89 -4.06 -10.51
N ARG A 30 -1.45 -2.85 -10.45
CA ARG A 30 -1.12 -1.80 -9.48
C ARG A 30 -2.41 -1.13 -9.05
N TYR A 31 -2.73 -1.19 -7.76
CA TYR A 31 -3.95 -0.60 -7.24
C TYR A 31 -3.82 -0.20 -5.78
N VAL A 32 -4.76 0.61 -5.30
CA VAL A 32 -4.83 1.08 -3.92
C VAL A 32 -6.15 0.65 -3.31
N ILE A 33 -6.10 0.14 -2.08
CA ILE A 33 -7.28 -0.07 -1.24
C ILE A 33 -7.23 0.93 -0.09
N VAL A 34 -8.32 1.65 0.14
CA VAL A 34 -8.48 2.49 1.33
C VAL A 34 -9.48 1.81 2.26
N GLN A 35 -9.02 1.38 3.43
CA GLN A 35 -9.86 0.78 4.46
C GLN A 35 -10.19 1.80 5.54
N ALA A 36 -11.46 1.85 5.96
CA ALA A 36 -11.91 2.76 7.02
C ALA A 36 -11.39 2.35 8.40
N ALA A 37 -11.23 1.04 8.63
CA ALA A 37 -10.68 0.47 9.85
C ALA A 37 -9.85 -0.75 9.46
N TRP A 38 -8.58 -0.77 9.87
CA TRP A 38 -7.70 -1.90 9.66
C TRP A 38 -7.04 -2.30 10.97
N THR A 39 -7.21 -3.55 11.38
CA THR A 39 -6.80 -4.03 12.72
C THR A 39 -5.31 -3.88 12.98
N PHE A 40 -4.47 -4.03 11.95
CA PHE A 40 -3.02 -3.84 12.08
C PHE A 40 -2.59 -2.36 12.23
N ASN A 41 -3.52 -1.43 12.11
CA ASN A 41 -3.35 -0.01 12.41
C ASN A 41 -4.24 0.45 13.58
N GLY A 42 -4.61 -0.48 14.48
CA GLY A 42 -5.49 -0.17 15.61
C GLY A 42 -6.86 0.35 15.18
N ASP A 43 -7.44 -0.29 14.16
CA ASP A 43 -8.74 0.04 13.54
C ASP A 43 -8.84 1.48 12.99
N ARG A 44 -7.70 2.06 12.62
CA ARG A 44 -7.62 3.38 11.99
C ARG A 44 -7.69 3.29 10.46
N PRO A 45 -8.13 4.38 9.78
CA PRO A 45 -8.08 4.49 8.34
C PRO A 45 -6.68 4.21 7.78
N THR A 46 -6.61 3.38 6.75
CA THR A 46 -5.34 2.89 6.19
C THR A 46 -5.43 2.83 4.67
N MET A 47 -4.37 3.27 4.00
CA MET A 47 -4.20 3.09 2.55
C MET A 47 -3.21 1.96 2.31
N MET A 48 -3.56 1.03 1.44
CA MET A 48 -2.74 -0.13 1.08
C MET A 48 -2.45 -0.08 -0.41
N ILE A 49 -1.17 -0.01 -0.76
CA ILE A 49 -0.69 0.00 -2.14
C ILE A 49 -0.29 -1.43 -2.48
N TYR A 50 -0.95 -2.00 -3.49
CA TYR A 50 -0.73 -3.36 -3.95
C TYR A 50 0.04 -3.37 -5.26
N LEU A 51 0.99 -4.29 -5.34
CA LEU A 51 1.63 -4.71 -6.58
C LEU A 51 1.45 -6.22 -6.68
N SER A 52 1.05 -6.70 -7.86
CA SER A 52 0.97 -8.13 -8.13
C SER A 52 1.26 -8.45 -9.60
N ASP A 53 1.70 -9.68 -9.83
CA ASP A 53 1.82 -10.33 -11.13
C ASP A 53 1.06 -11.68 -11.13
N GLU A 54 1.31 -12.53 -12.12
CA GLU A 54 0.68 -13.85 -12.24
C GLU A 54 1.15 -14.87 -11.19
N TYR A 55 2.27 -14.60 -10.51
CA TYR A 55 2.88 -15.50 -9.52
C TYR A 55 2.59 -15.10 -8.08
N GLY A 56 2.19 -13.86 -7.84
CA GLY A 56 1.87 -13.37 -6.51
C GLY A 56 1.88 -11.86 -6.38
N GLY A 57 1.91 -11.37 -5.15
CA GLY A 57 1.92 -9.95 -4.90
C GLY A 57 2.25 -9.60 -3.46
N GLY A 58 2.45 -8.32 -3.24
CA GLY A 58 2.69 -7.72 -1.94
C GLY A 58 1.89 -6.45 -1.75
N TYR A 59 1.91 -5.91 -0.54
CA TYR A 59 1.35 -4.60 -0.26
C TYR A 59 2.21 -3.77 0.70
N LEU A 60 2.16 -2.45 0.50
CA LEU A 60 2.68 -1.43 1.39
C LEU A 60 1.49 -0.71 2.04
N ALA A 61 1.34 -0.83 3.36
CA ALA A 61 0.31 -0.13 4.10
C ALA A 61 0.87 1.16 4.72
N VAL A 62 0.11 2.25 4.57
CA VAL A 62 0.43 3.56 5.12
C VAL A 62 -0.75 4.12 5.91
N ASN A 63 -0.45 4.91 6.93
CA ASN A 63 -1.47 5.69 7.63
C ASN A 63 -1.92 6.89 6.78
N GLN A 64 -2.85 7.69 7.31
CA GLN A 64 -3.39 8.87 6.61
C GLN A 64 -2.31 9.91 6.24
N LYS A 65 -1.20 9.97 6.98
CA LYS A 65 -0.07 10.87 6.70
C LYS A 65 0.93 10.32 5.68
N GLY A 66 0.65 9.15 5.09
CA GLY A 66 1.56 8.48 4.17
C GLY A 66 2.77 7.82 4.84
N GLU A 67 2.74 7.67 6.17
CA GLU A 67 3.80 6.97 6.90
C GLU A 67 3.60 5.47 6.78
N VAL A 68 4.66 4.74 6.43
CA VAL A 68 4.62 3.27 6.30
C VAL A 68 4.42 2.64 7.67
N ILE A 69 3.35 1.84 7.79
CA ILE A 69 3.02 1.10 9.01
C ILE A 69 3.26 -0.40 8.86
N LYS A 70 3.19 -0.92 7.62
CA LYS A 70 3.45 -2.34 7.35
C LYS A 70 3.88 -2.55 5.90
N THR A 71 4.80 -3.49 5.69
CA THR A 71 5.22 -3.97 4.38
C THR A 71 5.05 -5.48 4.35
N VAL A 72 4.36 -5.98 3.34
CA VAL A 72 4.24 -7.41 3.06
C VAL A 72 4.73 -7.64 1.64
N PRO A 73 6.00 -8.03 1.45
CA PRO A 73 6.53 -8.34 0.12
C PRO A 73 5.91 -9.62 -0.45
N SER A 74 6.06 -9.81 -1.76
CA SER A 74 5.81 -11.10 -2.39
C SER A 74 6.78 -12.16 -1.85
N SER A 75 6.31 -13.40 -1.79
CA SER A 75 7.12 -14.59 -1.47
C SER A 75 7.67 -15.31 -2.71
N SER A 76 7.30 -14.83 -3.91
CA SER A 76 7.75 -15.35 -5.20
C SER A 76 9.25 -15.19 -5.43
#